data_AF-A0A2G5B8B5-F1
#
_entry.id   AF-A0A2G5B8B5-F1
#
_cell.length_a   1.000
_cell.length_b   1.000
_cell.length_c   1.000
_cell.angle_alpha   90.00
_cell.angle_beta   90.00
_cell.angle_gamma   90.00
#
_symmetry.space_group_name_H-M   'P 1'
#
loop_
_entity.id
_entity.type
_entity.pdbx_description
1 polymer ?
#
loop_
_entity_poly.entity_id
_entity_poly.type
_entity_poly.pdbx_seq_one_letter_code
_entity_poly.pdbx_strand_id
1 'polypeptide(L)' 'KVRSWTDGTGSYTVEAEFIKLDNDGLVHLHKTNGKKISVALAKFSADDRRYVE' A
#
# COMPACT_ATOMS: atom_id res chain seq x y z
N LYS A 1 -8.84 2.19 7.72
CA LYS A 1 -8.89 3.64 7.41
C LYS A 1 -8.22 3.90 6.06
N VAL A 2 -8.87 4.65 5.17
CA VAL A 2 -8.32 5.05 3.86
C VAL A 2 -7.19 6.07 4.05
N ARG A 3 -6.08 5.88 3.34
CA ARG A 3 -4.96 6.82 3.26
C ARG A 3 -4.35 6.82 1.86
N SER A 4 -3.52 7.81 1.57
CA SER A 4 -2.67 7.82 0.38
C SER A 4 -1.46 6.91 0.61
N TRP A 5 -1.25 5.99 -0.32
CA TRP A 5 -0.08 5.13 -0.43
C TRP A 5 0.71 5.54 -1.65
N THR A 6 1.99 5.74 -1.47
CA THR A 6 2.88 6.24 -2.51
C THR A 6 3.96 5.21 -2.77
N ASP A 7 4.28 4.99 -4.04
CA ASP A 7 5.38 4.12 -4.41
C ASP A 7 6.75 4.74 -4.04
N GLY A 8 7.79 3.92 -4.01
CA GLY A 8 9.15 4.37 -3.63
C GLY A 8 9.74 5.43 -4.54
N THR A 9 9.22 5.62 -5.76
CA THR A 9 9.64 6.69 -6.68
C THR A 9 8.85 7.98 -6.52
N GLY A 10 7.72 7.97 -5.80
CA GLY A 10 6.82 9.12 -5.71
C GLY A 10 5.97 9.36 -6.97
N SER A 11 6.12 8.55 -8.01
CA SER A 11 5.43 8.74 -9.30
C SER A 11 3.96 8.30 -9.27
N TYR A 12 3.63 7.38 -8.37
CA TYR A 12 2.32 6.74 -8.27
C TYR A 12 1.82 6.84 -6.84
N THR A 13 0.66 7.50 -6.69
CA THR A 13 -0.06 7.59 -5.42
C THR A 13 -1.45 6.97 -5.58
N VAL A 14 -1.88 6.21 -4.59
CA VAL A 14 -3.20 5.59 -4.56
C VAL A 14 -3.88 5.83 -3.22
N GLU A 15 -5.13 6.27 -3.25
CA GLU A 15 -5.98 6.27 -2.06
C GLU A 15 -6.58 4.88 -1.84
N ALA A 16 -6.19 4.26 -0.74
CA ALA A 16 -6.63 2.93 -0.39
C ALA A 16 -6.62 2.68 1.12
N GLU A 17 -7.45 1.73 1.51
CA GLU A 17 -7.45 1.16 2.85
C GLU A 17 -6.51 -0.04 2.92
N PHE A 18 -5.70 -0.08 3.97
CA PHE A 18 -4.90 -1.27 4.28
C PHE A 18 -5.80 -2.41 4.73
N ILE A 19 -5.64 -3.56 4.09
CA ILE A 19 -6.34 -4.79 4.47
C ILE A 19 -5.43 -5.65 5.33
N LYS A 20 -4.25 -6.01 4.82
CA LYS A 20 -3.28 -6.88 5.49
C LYS A 20 -1.90 -6.83 4.81
N LEU A 21 -0.88 -7.24 5.55
CA LEU A 21 0.42 -7.63 5.03
C LEU A 21 0.50 -9.16 5.08
N ASP A 22 0.74 -9.79 3.93
CA ASP A 22 0.99 -11.24 3.89
C ASP A 22 2.43 -11.56 4.31
N ASN A 23 2.64 -12.83 4.70
CA ASN A 23 3.96 -13.34 5.10
C ASN A 23 5.01 -13.22 3.98
N ASP A 24 4.60 -13.19 2.72
CA ASP A 24 5.44 -12.95 1.54
C ASP A 24 5.83 -11.46 1.34
N GLY A 25 5.43 -10.58 2.26
CA GLY A 25 5.70 -9.14 2.18
C GLY A 25 4.81 -8.39 1.20
N LEU A 26 3.64 -8.94 0.85
CA LEU A 26 2.66 -8.30 -0.02
C LEU A 26 1.63 -7.51 0.80
N VAL A 27 1.55 -6.21 0.53
CA VAL A 27 0.53 -5.31 1.10
C VAL A 27 -0.73 -5.43 0.25
N HIS A 28 -1.83 -5.80 0.89
CA HIS A 28 -3.15 -5.82 0.28
C HIS A 28 -3.88 -4.54 0.61
N LEU A 29 -4.28 -3.83 -0.44
CA LEU A 29 -4.96 -2.54 -0.36
C LEU A 29 -6.33 -2.63 -1.03
N HIS A 30 -7.33 -2.03 -0.40
CA HIS A 30 -8.65 -1.80 -1.01
C HIS A 30 -8.73 -0.34 -1.47
N LYS A 31 -8.62 -0.12 -2.78
CA LYS A 31 -8.75 1.22 -3.36
C LYS A 31 -10.16 1.75 -3.12
N THR A 32 -10.28 3.07 -3.01
CA THR A 32 -11.57 3.77 -2.90
C THR A 32 -12.51 3.49 -4.08
N ASN A 33 -11.97 3.14 -5.24
CA ASN A 33 -12.73 2.73 -6.42
C ASN A 33 -13.31 1.30 -6.35
N GLY A 34 -13.15 0.59 -5.23
CA GLY A 34 -13.65 -0.77 -5.03
C GLY A 34 -12.68 -1.88 -5.43
N LYS A 35 -11.57 -1.58 -6.11
CA LYS A 35 -10.58 -2.58 -6.55
C LYS A 35 -9.65 -2.97 -5.40
N LYS A 36 -9.41 -4.27 -5.24
CA LYS A 36 -8.34 -4.79 -4.38
C LYS A 36 -7.06 -4.97 -5.18
N ILE A 37 -5.95 -4.51 -4.64
CA ILE A 37 -4.62 -4.65 -5.25
C ILE A 37 -3.65 -5.22 -4.23
N SER A 38 -2.67 -5.95 -4.72
CA SER A 38 -1.58 -6.50 -3.92
C SER A 38 -0.27 -5.95 -4.47
N VAL A 39 0.50 -5.30 -3.62
CA VAL A 39 1.75 -4.62 -4.00
C VAL A 39 2.81 -4.99 -2.98
N ALA A 40 4.03 -5.30 -3.42
CA ALA A 40 5.11 -5.64 -2.51
C ALA A 40 5.45 -4.45 -1.60
N LEU A 41 5.63 -4.70 -0.30
CA LEU A 41 5.98 -3.70 0.71
C LEU A 41 7.20 -2.87 0.28
N ALA A 42 8.22 -3.53 -0.28
CA ALA A 42 9.44 -2.91 -0.79
C ALA A 42 9.20 -1.86 -1.90
N LYS A 43 8.05 -1.90 -2.58
CA LYS A 43 7.70 -0.95 -3.65
C LYS A 43 7.05 0.33 -3.13
N PHE A 44 6.67 0.39 -1.85
CA PHE A 44 6.12 1.61 -1.25
C PHE A 44 7.22 2.54 -0.74
N SER A 45 6.85 3.78 -0.48
CA SER A 45 7.70 4.79 0.16
C SER A 45 8.19 4.33 1.54
N ALA A 46 9.27 4.91 2.05
CA ALA A 46 9.79 4.56 3.38
C ALA A 46 8.75 4.81 4.49
N ASP A 47 8.01 5.91 4.41
CA ASP A 47 6.92 6.24 5.34
C ASP A 47 5.80 5.20 5.29
N ASP A 48 5.40 4.78 4.09
CA ASP A 48 4.35 3.76 3.93
C ASP A 48 4.80 2.40 4.43
N ARG A 49 6.07 2.03 4.23
CA ARG A 49 6.62 0.81 4.79
C ARG A 49 6.58 0.80 6.32
N ARG A 50 6.95 1.93 6.93
CA ARG A 50 6.98 2.10 8.39
C ARG A 50 5.60 2.15 9.04
N TYR A 51 4.55 2.42 8.26
CA TYR A 51 3.17 2.35 8.74
C TYR A 51 2.65 0.90 8.83
N VAL A 52 3.18 0.01 7.98
CA VAL A 52 2.76 -1.40 7.93
C VAL A 52 3.56 -2.27 8.90
N GLU A 53 4.80 -1.87 9.22
CA GLU A 53 5.64 -2.45 10.28
C GLU A 53 5.14 -2.06 11.69
#